data_AF-A0A7S0WYC9-F1
#
_entry.id   AF-A0A7S0WYC9-F1
#
_cell.length_a   1.000
_cell.length_b   1.000
_cell.length_c   1.000
_cell.angle_alpha   90.00
_cell.angle_beta   90.00
_cell.angle_gamma   90.00
#
_symmetry.space_group_name_H-M   'P 1'
#
loop_
_entity.id
_entity.type
_entity.pdbx_description
1 polymer ?
#
loop_
_entity_poly.entity_id
_entity_poly.type
_entity_poly.pdbx_seq_one_letter_code
_entity_poly.pdbx_strand_id
1 'polypeptide(L)'
;MNLRAPSMARPGMGRAYEGAVRSAGSRPCLVPTGPVRSHRRVNLHTVQATSTIADSLAKVETLKSLSASIPSLSKARVEPRRQADDVGDRVAFVTVSDTPANGVVMTLSEDAAITQVDAENHDLVGSIASQSSELVALTLWLLAERAKGSSSTYSKFLSTLPTATLSPILWEEDEIRSLLQGSPVMQEALDRRAALIQQWQALNDAHFSKDPAKYPAAVFGQGPFMEAFSVALAHAIYLPSANCFALMPVLSLLARTGTGAGCDIDYDADKKAAVVTAARQLRSGAEVALNDPRPNGELLLAMGRVPDTNPSDCLMWDASLVQADKYYVMKQEILQSLGFSPKEQFPVYADRFPNQMLAYLRLTRVADPALFAKVSFEQDVVLSQMNEYEILQLIMGDCREKLQGYAATYEEDIKVAQGRDLTPKQRVAAKLRLAERKIISGTMEAVRNRLAPIRGIPTKSGGMQDPNSDLKEIFDAIEAIPNAPKKLVEGFMSWARGEQDPDWGKKPSDKPKAPRPW
;
A
#
# COMPACT_ATOMS: atom_id res chain seq x y z
N MET A 1 38.98 -30.77 -7.53
CA MET A 1 38.79 -30.05 -8.80
C MET A 1 37.32 -30.13 -9.19
N ASN A 2 36.62 -29.00 -9.08
CA ASN A 2 35.34 -28.61 -9.69
C ASN A 2 34.23 -29.68 -9.85
N LEU A 3 33.33 -29.73 -8.87
CA LEU A 3 31.99 -30.27 -9.01
C LEU A 3 31.05 -29.17 -9.54
N ARG A 4 30.44 -29.43 -10.70
CA ARG A 4 29.38 -28.62 -11.33
C ARG A 4 28.05 -28.89 -10.62
N ALA A 5 27.32 -27.83 -10.30
CA ALA A 5 25.93 -27.86 -9.84
C ALA A 5 24.97 -28.16 -11.02
N PRO A 6 23.91 -28.95 -10.83
CA PRO A 6 22.84 -29.11 -11.80
C PRO A 6 21.73 -28.05 -11.64
N SER A 7 21.17 -27.65 -12.78
CA SER A 7 20.17 -26.60 -13.00
C SER A 7 18.81 -26.90 -12.36
N MET A 8 18.22 -25.92 -11.69
CA MET A 8 16.79 -25.92 -11.33
C MET A 8 15.93 -25.57 -12.54
N ALA A 9 15.13 -26.54 -12.99
CA ALA A 9 14.04 -26.32 -13.92
C ALA A 9 12.77 -25.90 -13.16
N ARG A 10 12.11 -24.83 -13.60
CA ARG A 10 10.78 -24.40 -13.10
C ARG A 10 9.66 -25.17 -13.81
N PRO A 11 8.59 -25.62 -13.13
CA PRO A 11 7.46 -26.26 -13.79
C PRO A 11 6.42 -25.27 -14.35
N GLY A 12 6.25 -25.36 -15.67
CA GLY A 12 5.02 -25.29 -16.48
C GLY A 12 3.79 -24.49 -16.03
N MET A 13 3.51 -23.40 -16.75
CA MET A 13 2.19 -22.78 -16.89
C MET A 13 1.19 -23.73 -17.57
N GLY A 14 0.03 -23.90 -16.95
CA GLY A 14 -1.13 -24.63 -17.46
C GLY A 14 -1.93 -23.82 -18.49
N ARG A 15 -2.46 -24.55 -19.48
CA ARG A 15 -3.04 -24.10 -20.74
C ARG A 15 -4.31 -23.24 -20.60
N ALA A 16 -4.40 -22.24 -21.48
CA ALA A 16 -5.62 -21.56 -21.89
C ALA A 16 -6.58 -22.53 -22.62
N TYR A 17 -7.88 -22.38 -22.36
CA TYR A 17 -8.95 -22.96 -23.17
C TYR A 17 -9.65 -21.83 -23.93
N GLU A 18 -9.50 -21.82 -25.25
CA GLU A 18 -10.36 -21.11 -26.18
C GLU A 18 -11.65 -21.91 -26.42
N GLY A 19 -12.79 -21.21 -26.46
CA GLY A 19 -14.08 -21.76 -26.85
C GLY A 19 -15.03 -20.64 -27.27
N ALA A 20 -15.18 -20.47 -28.59
CA ALA A 20 -15.88 -19.38 -29.24
C ALA A 20 -17.41 -19.59 -29.36
N VAL A 21 -18.15 -18.50 -29.10
CA VAL A 21 -19.31 -17.95 -29.85
C VAL A 21 -20.64 -18.73 -29.88
N ARG A 22 -21.71 -18.08 -29.39
CA ARG A 22 -22.92 -17.74 -30.19
C ARG A 22 -23.84 -16.71 -29.51
N SER A 23 -24.27 -15.77 -30.32
CA SER A 23 -25.15 -14.63 -30.05
C SER A 23 -26.64 -14.99 -30.04
N ALA A 24 -27.43 -14.35 -29.17
CA ALA A 24 -28.82 -13.97 -29.45
C ALA A 24 -29.25 -12.84 -28.50
N GLY A 25 -29.73 -11.74 -29.06
CA GLY A 25 -30.18 -10.57 -28.30
C GLY A 25 -31.65 -10.62 -27.90
N SER A 26 -31.99 -9.93 -26.82
CA SER A 26 -33.35 -9.39 -26.60
C SER A 26 -33.31 -8.29 -25.52
N ARG A 27 -34.06 -7.22 -25.80
CA ARG A 27 -34.15 -5.92 -25.12
C ARG A 27 -34.75 -5.98 -23.70
N PRO A 28 -34.58 -4.90 -22.88
CA PRO A 28 -34.95 -4.89 -21.47
C PRO A 28 -36.44 -4.54 -21.23
N CYS A 29 -37.05 -5.19 -20.24
CA CYS A 29 -38.38 -4.83 -19.73
C CYS A 29 -38.27 -3.83 -18.57
N LEU A 30 -38.92 -2.68 -18.75
CA LEU A 30 -39.27 -1.71 -17.71
C LEU A 30 -40.42 -2.27 -16.84
N VAL A 31 -40.47 -1.95 -15.53
CA VAL A 31 -41.47 -1.12 -14.80
C VAL A 31 -41.69 -1.79 -13.40
N PRO A 32 -42.16 -1.16 -12.28
CA PRO A 32 -42.17 0.24 -11.81
C PRO A 32 -41.52 0.47 -10.42
N THR A 33 -41.32 1.76 -10.13
CA THR A 33 -41.02 2.39 -8.83
C THR A 33 -42.20 2.39 -7.84
N GLY A 34 -41.93 2.15 -6.55
CA GLY A 34 -42.83 2.46 -5.41
C GLY A 34 -42.21 2.07 -4.05
N PRO A 35 -42.42 2.85 -2.96
CA PRO A 35 -41.44 2.96 -1.87
C PRO A 35 -41.71 2.02 -0.70
N VAL A 36 -40.65 1.43 -0.12
CA VAL A 36 -40.71 0.84 1.23
C VAL A 36 -39.63 1.45 2.10
N ARG A 37 -40.07 2.33 3.00
CA ARG A 37 -39.31 2.82 4.16
C ARG A 37 -39.16 1.70 5.18
N SER A 38 -37.93 1.42 5.58
CA SER A 38 -37.45 1.31 6.98
C SER A 38 -36.24 0.37 7.10
N HIS A 39 -35.14 0.72 6.43
CA HIS A 39 -33.85 0.15 6.82
C HIS A 39 -33.36 0.83 8.09
N ARG A 40 -33.61 0.12 9.21
CA ARG A 40 -32.90 0.28 10.48
C ARG A 40 -31.40 0.24 10.14
N ARG A 41 -30.73 1.39 10.24
CA ARG A 41 -29.26 1.49 10.10
C ARG A 41 -28.63 0.52 11.09
N VAL A 42 -28.11 -0.59 10.59
CA VAL A 42 -27.14 -1.39 11.32
C VAL A 42 -25.87 -0.53 11.32
N ASN A 43 -25.43 -0.12 12.50
CA ASN A 43 -24.17 0.60 12.66
C ASN A 43 -23.04 -0.30 12.15
N LEU A 44 -22.53 0.00 10.96
CA LEU A 44 -21.24 -0.50 10.50
C LEU A 44 -20.21 0.01 11.51
N HIS A 45 -19.52 -0.93 12.16
CA HIS A 45 -18.51 -0.64 13.16
C HIS A 45 -17.44 0.27 12.55
N THR A 46 -17.36 1.50 13.06
CA THR A 46 -16.22 2.38 12.84
C THR A 46 -14.96 1.62 13.25
N VAL A 47 -14.03 1.42 12.32
CA VAL A 47 -12.68 0.96 12.62
C VAL A 47 -12.06 1.97 13.59
N GLN A 48 -12.19 1.73 14.90
CA GLN A 48 -11.59 2.55 15.95
C GLN A 48 -10.08 2.29 15.92
N ALA A 49 -9.37 3.02 15.06
CA ALA A 49 -7.92 2.91 14.93
C ALA A 49 -7.24 4.20 15.40
N THR A 50 -7.39 4.51 16.68
CA THR A 50 -6.37 5.25 17.44
C THR A 50 -6.33 4.62 18.83
N SER A 51 -5.37 3.72 19.06
CA SER A 51 -5.08 3.19 20.39
C SER A 51 -4.74 4.35 21.32
N THR A 52 -5.42 4.42 22.46
CA THR A 52 -5.10 5.42 23.46
C THR A 52 -3.77 5.07 24.15
N ILE A 53 -3.22 6.03 24.90
CA ILE A 53 -2.07 5.78 25.77
C ILE A 53 -2.36 4.63 26.73
N ALA A 54 -3.57 4.60 27.31
CA ALA A 54 -3.99 3.57 28.25
C ALA A 54 -4.02 2.18 27.58
N ASP A 55 -4.58 2.08 26.37
CA ASP A 55 -4.64 0.82 25.62
C ASP A 55 -3.23 0.31 25.30
N SER A 56 -2.33 1.21 24.93
CA SER A 56 -0.94 0.86 24.62
C SER A 56 -0.17 0.39 25.85
N LEU A 57 -0.39 1.01 27.01
CA LEU A 57 0.21 0.57 28.27
C LEU A 57 -0.34 -0.78 28.72
N ALA A 58 -1.66 -1.00 28.61
CA ALA A 58 -2.28 -2.30 28.90
C ALA A 58 -1.74 -3.40 27.98
N LYS A 59 -1.52 -3.07 26.71
CA LYS A 59 -0.94 -4.00 25.72
C LYS A 59 0.52 -4.31 26.00
N VAL A 60 1.31 -3.33 26.47
CA VAL A 60 2.69 -3.58 26.94
C VAL A 60 2.69 -4.60 28.08
N GLU A 61 1.81 -4.45 29.07
CA GLU A 61 1.73 -5.38 30.21
C GLU A 61 1.30 -6.78 29.77
N THR A 62 0.31 -6.86 28.88
CA THR A 62 -0.14 -8.13 28.29
C THR A 62 1.01 -8.83 27.55
N LEU A 63 1.82 -8.08 26.80
CA LEU A 63 2.98 -8.63 26.07
C LEU A 63 4.11 -9.07 26.99
N LYS A 64 4.35 -8.36 28.09
CA LYS A 64 5.29 -8.81 29.13
C LYS A 64 4.84 -10.14 29.74
N SER A 65 3.56 -10.24 30.10
CA SER A 65 2.97 -11.46 30.65
C SER A 65 3.03 -12.63 29.65
N LEU A 66 2.70 -12.39 28.37
CA LEU A 66 2.79 -13.40 27.32
C LEU A 66 4.24 -13.86 27.10
N SER A 67 5.18 -12.92 26.98
CA SER A 67 6.61 -13.25 26.81
C SER A 67 7.14 -14.09 27.98
N ALA A 68 6.79 -13.72 29.21
CA ALA A 68 7.18 -14.48 30.41
C ALA A 68 6.57 -15.90 30.46
N SER A 69 5.41 -16.12 29.83
CA SER A 69 4.77 -17.43 29.78
C SER A 69 5.37 -18.39 28.75
N ILE A 70 6.22 -17.90 27.85
CA ILE A 70 6.84 -18.68 26.77
C ILE A 70 8.33 -18.89 27.12
N PRO A 71 8.75 -20.11 27.52
CA PRO A 71 10.11 -20.35 28.00
C PRO A 71 11.22 -19.93 27.03
N SER A 72 11.03 -20.11 25.71
CA SER A 72 12.03 -19.74 24.71
C SER A 72 12.28 -18.22 24.62
N LEU A 73 11.27 -17.40 24.97
CA LEU A 73 11.37 -15.94 24.98
C LEU A 73 11.95 -15.37 26.27
N SER A 74 12.07 -16.16 27.34
CA SER A 74 12.67 -15.70 28.61
C SER A 74 14.12 -15.21 28.47
N LYS A 75 14.84 -15.70 27.45
CA LYS A 75 16.22 -15.30 27.12
C LYS A 75 16.29 -14.15 26.12
N ALA A 76 15.15 -13.68 25.61
CA ALA A 76 15.08 -12.60 24.65
C ALA A 76 15.66 -11.32 25.28
N ARG A 77 16.54 -10.65 24.54
CA ARG A 77 17.14 -9.38 24.98
C ARG A 77 16.31 -8.20 24.51
N VAL A 78 14.99 -8.33 24.55
CA VAL A 78 14.05 -7.30 24.11
C VAL A 78 12.92 -7.13 25.11
N GLU A 79 12.35 -5.93 25.13
CA GLU A 79 11.16 -5.64 25.92
C GLU A 79 10.14 -4.83 25.11
N PRO A 80 8.83 -5.03 25.34
CA PRO A 80 7.80 -4.19 24.76
C PRO A 80 7.83 -2.79 25.40
N ARG A 81 7.81 -1.76 24.58
CA ARG A 81 7.66 -0.35 24.97
C ARG A 81 6.59 0.33 24.15
N ARG A 82 5.92 1.29 24.77
CA ARG A 82 5.03 2.21 24.05
C ARG A 82 5.86 3.10 23.13
N GLN A 83 5.41 3.26 21.89
CA GLN A 83 5.96 4.17 20.90
C GLN A 83 4.82 4.97 20.27
N ALA A 84 4.95 6.28 20.25
CA ALA A 84 4.03 7.14 19.51
C ALA A 84 4.35 7.03 18.01
N ASP A 85 3.31 6.90 17.19
CA ASP A 85 3.38 6.83 15.73
C ASP A 85 2.32 7.79 15.15
N ASP A 86 2.42 8.12 13.86
CA ASP A 86 1.56 9.09 13.19
C ASP A 86 0.08 8.68 13.18
N VAL A 87 -0.18 7.37 13.24
CA VAL A 87 -1.51 6.76 13.21
C VAL A 87 -2.01 6.46 14.64
N GLY A 88 -1.25 6.84 15.67
CA GLY A 88 -1.57 6.64 17.08
C GLY A 88 -0.49 5.88 17.83
N ASP A 89 -0.72 5.61 19.11
CA ASP A 89 0.25 4.88 19.92
C ASP A 89 0.30 3.40 19.53
N ARG A 90 1.51 2.82 19.47
CA ARG A 90 1.72 1.40 19.27
C ARG A 90 2.66 0.83 20.32
N VAL A 91 2.78 -0.50 20.32
CA VAL A 91 3.82 -1.20 21.07
C VAL A 91 4.92 -1.60 20.10
N ALA A 92 6.16 -1.33 20.50
CA ALA A 92 7.37 -1.72 19.79
C ALA A 92 8.23 -2.59 20.70
N PHE A 93 9.05 -3.45 20.11
CA PHE A 93 10.04 -4.21 20.86
C PHE A 93 11.37 -3.51 20.75
N VAL A 94 12.01 -3.21 21.88
CA VAL A 94 13.33 -2.58 21.89
C VAL A 94 14.35 -3.48 22.56
N THR A 95 15.59 -3.44 22.09
CA THR A 95 16.69 -4.19 22.69
C THR A 95 17.04 -3.64 24.08
N VAL A 96 17.25 -4.50 25.08
CA VAL A 96 17.66 -4.08 26.43
C VAL A 96 19.18 -3.93 26.58
N SER A 97 19.94 -4.54 25.68
CA SER A 97 21.41 -4.50 25.64
C SER A 97 21.89 -4.53 24.20
N ASP A 98 23.14 -4.11 23.98
CA ASP A 98 23.75 -4.17 22.66
C ASP A 98 23.76 -5.60 22.11
N THR A 99 23.35 -5.75 20.86
CA THR A 99 23.36 -7.01 20.11
C THR A 99 24.27 -6.84 18.90
N PRO A 100 25.30 -7.68 18.73
CA PRO A 100 26.20 -7.58 17.59
C PRO A 100 25.49 -7.93 16.28
N ALA A 101 26.10 -7.56 15.15
CA ALA A 101 25.65 -8.06 13.84
C ALA A 101 25.70 -9.59 13.82
N ASN A 102 24.70 -10.20 13.18
CA ASN A 102 24.42 -11.63 13.18
C ASN A 102 24.13 -12.22 14.58
N GLY A 103 23.92 -11.38 15.59
CA GLY A 103 23.52 -11.80 16.91
C GLY A 103 22.03 -12.18 16.97
N VAL A 104 21.72 -13.21 17.75
CA VAL A 104 20.34 -13.62 18.02
C VAL A 104 19.66 -12.60 18.93
N VAL A 105 18.52 -12.07 18.47
CA VAL A 105 17.69 -11.09 19.18
C VAL A 105 16.58 -11.79 19.96
N MET A 106 15.88 -12.71 19.30
CA MET A 106 14.80 -13.52 19.86
C MET A 106 14.81 -14.94 19.30
N THR A 107 14.26 -15.88 20.08
CA THR A 107 14.06 -17.26 19.64
C THR A 107 12.71 -17.76 20.14
N LEU A 108 11.91 -18.30 19.24
CA LEU A 108 10.61 -18.87 19.55
C LEU A 108 10.58 -20.34 19.16
N SER A 109 10.34 -21.23 20.13
CA SER A 109 10.21 -22.68 19.88
C SER A 109 9.11 -22.95 18.85
N GLU A 110 9.28 -23.98 18.02
CA GLU A 110 8.27 -24.41 17.07
C GLU A 110 6.93 -24.76 17.73
N ASP A 111 6.95 -25.31 18.95
CA ASP A 111 5.75 -25.68 19.73
C ASP A 111 4.85 -24.47 20.06
N ALA A 112 5.39 -23.25 20.00
CA ALA A 112 4.65 -22.02 20.25
C ALA A 112 4.17 -21.34 18.96
N ALA A 113 4.66 -21.75 17.80
CA ALA A 113 4.23 -21.24 16.51
C ALA A 113 2.89 -21.88 16.12
N ILE A 114 2.04 -21.13 15.43
CA ILE A 114 0.78 -21.59 14.89
C ILE A 114 0.88 -21.56 13.37
N THR A 115 0.71 -22.71 12.75
CA THR A 115 0.88 -22.96 11.32
C THR A 115 -0.42 -23.51 10.70
N GLN A 116 -0.39 -23.82 9.41
CA GLN A 116 -1.49 -24.55 8.77
C GLN A 116 -1.78 -25.90 9.48
N VAL A 117 -0.75 -26.59 10.00
CA VAL A 117 -0.93 -27.88 10.69
C VAL A 117 -1.81 -27.73 11.93
N ASP A 118 -1.65 -26.64 12.68
CA ASP A 118 -2.51 -26.34 13.84
C ASP A 118 -3.95 -26.05 13.43
N ALA A 119 -4.14 -25.39 12.29
CA ALA A 119 -5.47 -25.16 11.73
C ALA A 119 -6.14 -26.46 11.27
N GLU A 120 -5.39 -27.38 10.66
CA GLU A 120 -5.84 -28.70 10.21
C GLU A 120 -6.23 -29.61 11.37
N ASN A 121 -5.50 -29.52 12.49
CA ASN A 121 -5.78 -30.28 13.70
C ASN A 121 -6.88 -29.66 14.58
N HIS A 122 -7.40 -28.47 14.22
CA HIS A 122 -8.42 -27.81 15.03
C HIS A 122 -9.80 -28.46 14.85
N ASP A 123 -10.42 -28.91 15.95
CA ASP A 123 -11.69 -29.67 15.98
C ASP A 123 -12.83 -29.09 15.11
N LEU A 124 -13.00 -27.76 15.12
CA LEU A 124 -14.10 -27.08 14.41
C LEU A 124 -13.86 -26.91 12.90
N VAL A 125 -12.64 -26.52 12.51
CA VAL A 125 -12.31 -26.01 11.17
C VAL A 125 -11.31 -26.90 10.40
N GLY A 126 -10.75 -27.93 11.03
CA GLY A 126 -9.65 -28.72 10.50
C GLY A 126 -9.91 -29.33 9.13
N SER A 127 -11.10 -29.88 8.91
CA SER A 127 -11.48 -30.44 7.61
C SER A 127 -11.49 -29.39 6.49
N ILE A 128 -11.93 -28.16 6.79
CA ILE A 128 -11.97 -27.05 5.83
C ILE A 128 -10.56 -26.49 5.63
N ALA A 129 -9.79 -26.34 6.71
CA ALA A 129 -8.42 -25.85 6.69
C ALA A 129 -7.49 -26.73 5.83
N SER A 130 -7.63 -28.06 5.91
CA SER A 130 -6.82 -29.02 5.12
C SER A 130 -7.00 -28.92 3.59
N GLN A 131 -8.08 -28.27 3.14
CA GLN A 131 -8.40 -28.07 1.73
C GLN A 131 -8.20 -26.62 1.29
N SER A 132 -7.72 -25.77 2.20
CA SER A 132 -7.55 -24.34 2.01
C SER A 132 -6.08 -23.99 1.80
N SER A 133 -5.81 -22.78 1.29
CA SER A 133 -4.45 -22.23 1.32
C SER A 133 -4.02 -21.91 2.75
N GLU A 134 -2.71 -21.85 3.01
CA GLU A 134 -2.12 -21.58 4.34
C GLU A 134 -2.75 -20.37 5.04
N LEU A 135 -2.87 -19.23 4.35
CA LEU A 135 -3.45 -18.02 4.93
C LEU A 135 -4.94 -18.16 5.24
N VAL A 136 -5.70 -18.89 4.40
CA VAL A 136 -7.11 -19.16 4.67
C VAL A 136 -7.25 -20.12 5.86
N ALA A 137 -6.41 -21.16 5.95
CA ALA A 137 -6.37 -22.07 7.07
C ALA A 137 -6.08 -21.34 8.40
N LEU A 138 -5.06 -20.47 8.43
CA LEU A 138 -4.74 -19.61 9.58
C LEU A 138 -5.89 -18.65 9.92
N THR A 139 -6.59 -18.13 8.91
CA THR A 139 -7.78 -17.28 9.10
C THR A 139 -8.92 -18.03 9.79
N LEU A 140 -9.20 -19.26 9.35
CA LEU A 140 -10.23 -20.11 9.94
C LEU A 140 -9.89 -20.48 11.39
N TRP A 141 -8.62 -20.83 11.64
CA TRP A 141 -8.11 -21.06 12.99
C TRP A 141 -8.29 -19.83 13.88
N LEU A 142 -7.92 -18.65 13.37
CA LEU A 142 -8.03 -17.39 14.11
C LEU A 142 -9.48 -17.06 14.48
N LEU A 143 -10.43 -17.28 13.57
CA LEU A 143 -11.86 -17.12 13.85
C LEU A 143 -12.34 -18.05 14.95
N ALA A 144 -12.03 -19.34 14.81
CA ALA A 144 -12.48 -20.37 15.75
C ALA A 144 -11.91 -20.15 17.16
N GLU A 145 -10.62 -19.82 17.27
CA GLU A 145 -9.98 -19.58 18.56
C GLU A 145 -10.44 -18.27 19.21
N ARG A 146 -10.70 -17.21 18.43
CA ARG A 146 -11.29 -15.98 18.97
C ARG A 146 -12.70 -16.21 19.53
N ALA A 147 -13.50 -17.06 18.88
CA ALA A 147 -14.85 -17.39 19.34
C ALA A 147 -14.86 -18.14 20.69
N LYS A 148 -13.79 -18.87 21.02
CA LYS A 148 -13.60 -19.52 22.35
C LYS A 148 -13.36 -18.50 23.46
N GLY A 149 -12.95 -17.26 23.16
CA GLY A 149 -12.71 -16.22 24.15
C GLY A 149 -11.66 -16.63 25.18
N SER A 150 -11.96 -16.46 26.47
CA SER A 150 -11.06 -16.83 27.57
C SER A 150 -10.81 -18.33 27.74
N SER A 151 -11.62 -19.19 27.09
CA SER A 151 -11.42 -20.64 27.11
C SER A 151 -10.36 -21.11 26.11
N SER A 152 -9.94 -20.25 25.18
CA SER A 152 -8.82 -20.55 24.27
C SER A 152 -7.49 -20.58 25.04
N THR A 153 -6.67 -21.60 24.79
CA THR A 153 -5.28 -21.68 25.24
C THR A 153 -4.44 -20.53 24.67
N TYR A 154 -4.81 -20.02 23.50
CA TYR A 154 -4.16 -18.91 22.81
C TYR A 154 -4.73 -17.53 23.18
N SER A 155 -5.71 -17.45 24.10
CA SER A 155 -6.40 -16.20 24.46
C SER A 155 -5.44 -15.04 24.78
N LYS A 156 -4.32 -15.31 25.47
CA LYS A 156 -3.28 -14.31 25.75
C LYS A 156 -2.58 -13.79 24.51
N PHE A 157 -2.30 -14.65 23.52
CA PHE A 157 -1.70 -14.23 22.26
C PHE A 157 -2.73 -13.49 21.41
N LEU A 158 -3.94 -14.02 21.30
CA LEU A 158 -5.02 -13.46 20.48
C LEU A 158 -5.43 -12.05 20.94
N SER A 159 -5.41 -11.77 22.25
CA SER A 159 -5.67 -10.43 22.78
C SER A 159 -4.62 -9.39 22.40
N THR A 160 -3.43 -9.83 21.96
CA THR A 160 -2.38 -8.92 21.46
C THR A 160 -2.52 -8.58 19.98
N LEU A 161 -3.25 -9.41 19.21
CA LEU A 161 -3.53 -9.14 17.80
C LEU A 161 -4.71 -8.14 17.69
N PRO A 162 -4.68 -7.23 16.71
CA PRO A 162 -5.82 -6.34 16.46
C PRO A 162 -7.01 -7.13 15.91
N THR A 163 -8.24 -6.64 16.10
CA THR A 163 -9.44 -7.28 15.54
C THR A 163 -9.41 -7.27 14.01
N ALA A 164 -9.00 -6.14 13.43
CA ALA A 164 -8.87 -5.89 12.00
C ALA A 164 -7.67 -4.95 11.74
N THR A 165 -7.23 -4.87 10.49
CA THR A 165 -6.18 -3.93 10.06
C THR A 165 -6.77 -2.70 9.38
N LEU A 166 -5.91 -1.77 8.94
CA LEU A 166 -6.30 -0.65 8.08
C LEU A 166 -6.14 -0.97 6.59
N SER A 167 -5.98 -2.24 6.21
CA SER A 167 -5.80 -2.63 4.81
C SER A 167 -7.00 -2.18 3.95
N PRO A 168 -6.76 -1.61 2.75
CA PRO A 168 -7.80 -1.27 1.80
C PRO A 168 -8.73 -2.42 1.40
N ILE A 169 -8.33 -3.68 1.60
CA ILE A 169 -9.22 -4.84 1.35
C ILE A 169 -10.48 -4.83 2.20
N LEU A 170 -10.48 -4.08 3.32
CA LEU A 170 -11.61 -3.93 4.24
C LEU A 170 -12.43 -2.66 3.98
N TRP A 171 -12.02 -1.80 3.04
CA TRP A 171 -12.70 -0.54 2.79
C TRP A 171 -13.88 -0.74 1.84
N GLU A 172 -14.83 0.18 1.85
CA GLU A 172 -15.87 0.21 0.85
C GLU A 172 -15.30 0.64 -0.51
N GLU A 173 -15.92 0.21 -1.60
CA GLU A 173 -15.40 0.47 -2.95
C GLU A 173 -15.33 1.98 -3.26
N ASP A 174 -16.32 2.75 -2.82
CA ASP A 174 -16.32 4.21 -2.96
C ASP A 174 -15.20 4.87 -2.13
N GLU A 175 -14.88 4.33 -0.95
CA GLU A 175 -13.74 4.79 -0.14
C GLU A 175 -12.42 4.49 -0.84
N ILE A 176 -12.25 3.30 -1.43
CA ILE A 176 -11.04 2.94 -2.19
C ILE A 176 -10.88 3.88 -3.38
N ARG A 177 -11.93 4.07 -4.17
CA ARG A 177 -11.88 4.91 -5.38
C ARG A 177 -11.59 6.37 -5.06
N SER A 178 -12.18 6.90 -3.98
CA SER A 178 -11.97 8.30 -3.58
C SER A 178 -10.64 8.53 -2.89
N LEU A 179 -10.22 7.65 -1.96
CA LEU A 179 -9.00 7.83 -1.18
C LEU A 179 -7.74 7.39 -1.94
N LEU A 180 -7.82 6.47 -2.89
CA LEU A 180 -6.64 6.00 -3.64
C LEU A 180 -6.64 6.48 -5.09
N GLN A 181 -7.45 7.50 -5.43
CA GLN A 181 -7.48 8.04 -6.80
C GLN A 181 -6.07 8.42 -7.30
N GLY A 182 -5.72 7.90 -8.48
CA GLY A 182 -4.42 8.10 -9.12
C GLY A 182 -3.34 7.11 -8.69
N SER A 183 -3.47 6.50 -7.51
CA SER A 183 -2.54 5.47 -7.02
C SER A 183 -2.76 4.15 -7.78
N PRO A 184 -1.68 3.45 -8.19
CA PRO A 184 -1.80 2.10 -8.75
C PRO A 184 -2.39 1.09 -7.75
N VAL A 185 -2.31 1.37 -6.45
CA VAL A 185 -2.85 0.52 -5.38
C VAL A 185 -4.39 0.47 -5.42
N MET A 186 -5.05 1.46 -6.02
CA MET A 186 -6.51 1.51 -6.09
C MET A 186 -7.11 0.27 -6.77
N GLN A 187 -6.61 -0.08 -7.95
CA GLN A 187 -7.15 -1.21 -8.71
C GLN A 187 -6.81 -2.53 -8.02
N GLU A 188 -5.57 -2.68 -7.55
CA GLU A 188 -5.13 -3.86 -6.81
C GLU A 188 -5.97 -4.08 -5.52
N ALA A 189 -6.31 -3.02 -4.79
CA ALA A 189 -7.17 -3.10 -3.62
C ALA A 189 -8.57 -3.62 -3.96
N LEU A 190 -9.18 -3.12 -5.05
CA LEU A 190 -10.49 -3.57 -5.52
C LEU A 190 -10.46 -5.05 -5.93
N ASP A 191 -9.44 -5.45 -6.67
CA ASP A 191 -9.29 -6.81 -7.18
C ASP A 191 -9.06 -7.81 -6.03
N ARG A 192 -8.17 -7.49 -5.08
CA ARG A 192 -7.94 -8.31 -3.88
C ARG A 192 -9.17 -8.40 -2.99
N ARG A 193 -9.91 -7.31 -2.82
CA ARG A 193 -11.18 -7.31 -2.07
C ARG A 193 -12.20 -8.23 -2.73
N ALA A 194 -12.40 -8.10 -4.04
CA ALA A 194 -13.34 -8.94 -4.78
C ALA A 194 -12.96 -10.43 -4.71
N ALA A 195 -11.67 -10.75 -4.88
CA ALA A 195 -11.17 -12.12 -4.75
C ALA A 195 -11.40 -12.69 -3.34
N LEU A 196 -11.16 -11.90 -2.29
CA LEU A 196 -11.39 -12.35 -0.91
C LEU A 196 -12.87 -12.58 -0.59
N ILE A 197 -13.76 -11.73 -1.13
CA ILE A 197 -15.21 -11.92 -1.02
C ILE A 197 -15.63 -13.21 -1.72
N GLN A 198 -15.13 -13.47 -2.92
CA GLN A 198 -15.39 -14.73 -3.65
C GLN A 198 -14.85 -15.95 -2.88
N GLN A 199 -13.66 -15.85 -2.29
CA GLN A 199 -13.10 -16.90 -1.46
C GLN A 199 -14.00 -17.22 -0.25
N TRP A 200 -14.53 -16.20 0.44
CA TRP A 200 -15.48 -16.40 1.53
C TRP A 200 -16.79 -17.02 1.03
N GLN A 201 -17.34 -16.53 -0.09
CA GLN A 201 -18.57 -17.08 -0.68
C GLN A 201 -18.43 -18.57 -0.99
N ALA A 202 -17.31 -18.99 -1.58
CA ALA A 202 -17.02 -20.39 -1.85
C ALA A 202 -17.01 -21.24 -0.56
N LEU A 203 -16.38 -20.76 0.52
CA LEU A 203 -16.37 -21.44 1.82
C LEU A 203 -17.77 -21.49 2.46
N ASN A 204 -18.52 -20.41 2.34
CA ASN A 204 -19.88 -20.33 2.88
C ASN A 204 -20.81 -21.33 2.19
N ASP A 205 -20.79 -21.38 0.87
CA ASP A 205 -21.67 -22.24 0.08
C ASP A 205 -21.25 -23.72 0.21
N ALA A 206 -19.94 -23.99 0.32
CA ALA A 206 -19.41 -25.33 0.50
C ALA A 206 -19.60 -25.86 1.93
N HIS A 207 -19.53 -25.01 2.97
CA HIS A 207 -19.45 -25.45 4.37
C HIS A 207 -20.35 -24.67 5.33
N PHE A 208 -20.15 -23.35 5.50
CA PHE A 208 -20.74 -22.63 6.64
C PHE A 208 -22.27 -22.58 6.60
N SER A 209 -22.85 -22.39 5.41
CA SER A 209 -24.31 -22.36 5.21
C SER A 209 -24.99 -23.71 5.43
N LYS A 210 -24.23 -24.82 5.34
CA LYS A 210 -24.76 -26.18 5.52
C LYS A 210 -24.97 -26.54 6.99
N ASP A 211 -24.24 -25.90 7.90
CA ASP A 211 -24.38 -26.11 9.34
C ASP A 211 -24.20 -24.77 10.11
N PRO A 212 -25.23 -23.90 10.10
CA PRO A 212 -25.16 -22.61 10.78
C PRO A 212 -25.07 -22.70 12.30
N ALA A 213 -25.43 -23.85 12.89
CA ALA A 213 -25.29 -24.09 14.32
C ALA A 213 -23.81 -24.30 14.68
N LYS A 214 -23.07 -25.05 13.84
CA LYS A 214 -21.63 -25.25 13.97
C LYS A 214 -20.81 -24.04 13.51
N TYR A 215 -21.28 -23.32 12.49
CA TYR A 215 -20.61 -22.15 11.92
C TYR A 215 -21.51 -20.90 12.00
N PRO A 216 -21.67 -20.29 13.19
CA PRO A 216 -22.52 -19.12 13.34
C PRO A 216 -22.05 -17.95 12.48
N ALA A 217 -22.98 -17.27 11.82
CA ALA A 217 -22.68 -16.11 10.95
C ALA A 217 -21.99 -14.94 11.71
N ALA A 218 -22.18 -14.84 13.02
CA ALA A 218 -21.48 -13.87 13.86
C ALA A 218 -19.96 -14.09 13.91
N VAL A 219 -19.49 -15.31 13.62
CA VAL A 219 -18.07 -15.70 13.63
C VAL A 219 -17.58 -15.99 12.21
N PHE A 220 -18.35 -16.73 11.41
CA PHE A 220 -17.94 -17.19 10.08
C PHE A 220 -18.58 -16.39 8.92
N GLY A 221 -19.26 -15.28 9.23
CA GLY A 221 -19.81 -14.37 8.22
C GLY A 221 -18.72 -13.60 7.46
N GLN A 222 -19.12 -12.95 6.36
CA GLN A 222 -18.20 -12.27 5.45
C GLN A 222 -17.33 -11.23 6.16
N GLY A 223 -17.93 -10.33 6.95
CA GLY A 223 -17.22 -9.29 7.68
C GLY A 223 -16.15 -9.84 8.63
N PRO A 224 -16.52 -10.70 9.61
CA PRO A 224 -15.56 -11.34 10.50
C PRO A 224 -14.45 -12.09 9.78
N PHE A 225 -14.78 -12.81 8.69
CA PHE A 225 -13.78 -13.51 7.88
C PHE A 225 -12.78 -12.55 7.24
N MET A 226 -13.25 -11.47 6.62
CA MET A 226 -12.37 -10.48 6.00
C MET A 226 -11.48 -9.80 7.06
N GLU A 227 -12.04 -9.44 8.22
CA GLU A 227 -11.29 -8.85 9.33
C GLU A 227 -10.18 -9.79 9.82
N ALA A 228 -10.52 -11.06 10.09
CA ALA A 228 -9.56 -12.08 10.51
C ALA A 228 -8.51 -12.36 9.43
N PHE A 229 -8.90 -12.40 8.15
CA PHE A 229 -7.97 -12.58 7.04
C PHE A 229 -6.96 -11.43 6.98
N SER A 230 -7.43 -10.19 7.16
CA SER A 230 -6.54 -9.03 7.19
C SER A 230 -5.50 -9.13 8.31
N VAL A 231 -5.86 -9.70 9.47
CA VAL A 231 -4.96 -9.92 10.59
C VAL A 231 -3.98 -11.05 10.28
N ALA A 232 -4.46 -12.17 9.75
CA ALA A 232 -3.60 -13.28 9.33
C ALA A 232 -2.58 -12.82 8.28
N LEU A 233 -3.00 -12.08 7.26
CA LEU A 233 -2.13 -11.53 6.22
C LEU A 233 -1.07 -10.57 6.78
N ALA A 234 -1.44 -9.74 7.76
CA ALA A 234 -0.52 -8.75 8.32
C ALA A 234 0.50 -9.35 9.30
N HIS A 235 0.12 -10.41 10.00
CA HIS A 235 0.86 -10.93 11.16
C HIS A 235 1.47 -12.31 10.94
N ALA A 236 1.01 -13.09 9.96
CA ALA A 236 1.69 -14.32 9.57
C ALA A 236 3.05 -13.97 8.96
N ILE A 237 4.08 -14.71 9.35
CA ILE A 237 5.43 -14.57 8.83
C ILE A 237 5.74 -15.82 8.02
N TYR A 238 6.16 -15.62 6.78
CA TYR A 238 6.72 -16.70 5.98
C TYR A 238 8.12 -17.04 6.48
N LEU A 239 8.38 -18.31 6.77
CA LEU A 239 9.66 -18.86 7.20
C LEU A 239 10.27 -19.65 6.04
N PRO A 240 11.21 -19.09 5.27
CA PRO A 240 11.75 -19.74 4.06
C PRO A 240 12.30 -21.15 4.30
N SER A 241 13.02 -21.38 5.40
CA SER A 241 13.62 -22.69 5.70
C SER A 241 12.59 -23.75 6.08
N ALA A 242 11.44 -23.34 6.63
CA ALA A 242 10.31 -24.24 6.90
C ALA A 242 9.28 -24.29 5.76
N ASN A 243 9.41 -23.38 4.78
CA ASN A 243 8.47 -23.19 3.68
C ASN A 243 7.00 -23.12 4.12
N CYS A 244 6.71 -22.31 5.14
CA CYS A 244 5.34 -22.12 5.64
C CYS A 244 5.13 -20.73 6.24
N PHE A 245 3.86 -20.32 6.31
CA PHE A 245 3.40 -19.18 7.08
C PHE A 245 3.09 -19.59 8.53
N ALA A 246 3.56 -18.78 9.48
CA ALA A 246 3.30 -18.99 10.90
C ALA A 246 2.83 -17.70 11.60
N LEU A 247 1.80 -17.83 12.42
CA LEU A 247 1.48 -16.87 13.48
C LEU A 247 2.32 -17.23 14.71
N MET A 248 3.15 -16.29 15.14
CA MET A 248 4.15 -16.51 16.17
C MET A 248 3.94 -15.51 17.30
N PRO A 249 3.58 -15.96 18.52
CA PRO A 249 3.46 -15.10 19.68
C PRO A 249 4.67 -14.17 19.83
N VAL A 250 4.41 -12.88 20.08
CA VAL A 250 5.42 -11.80 20.14
C VAL A 250 6.06 -11.46 18.79
N LEU A 251 6.62 -12.44 18.07
CA LEU A 251 7.36 -12.21 16.81
C LEU A 251 6.46 -11.65 15.70
N SER A 252 5.21 -12.12 15.59
CA SER A 252 4.22 -11.61 14.64
C SER A 252 3.85 -10.13 14.84
N LEU A 253 4.22 -9.53 15.97
CA LEU A 253 3.92 -8.13 16.30
C LEU A 253 5.10 -7.18 16.04
N LEU A 254 6.24 -7.70 15.58
CA LEU A 254 7.39 -6.86 15.25
C LEU A 254 7.04 -5.91 14.11
N ALA A 255 7.56 -4.69 14.20
CA ALA A 255 7.44 -3.72 13.12
C ALA A 255 8.15 -4.24 11.86
N ARG A 256 7.80 -3.69 10.70
CA ARG A 256 8.48 -3.95 9.44
C ARG A 256 9.29 -2.73 9.01
N THR A 257 10.43 -2.98 8.38
CA THR A 257 11.26 -1.96 7.77
C THR A 257 11.74 -2.45 6.42
N GLY A 258 11.64 -1.63 5.37
CA GLY A 258 12.24 -1.96 4.07
C GLY A 258 13.72 -1.62 3.98
N THR A 259 14.40 -1.54 5.12
CA THR A 259 15.86 -1.38 5.19
C THR A 259 16.48 -2.77 5.27
N GLY A 260 17.51 -3.05 4.45
CA GLY A 260 18.35 -4.25 4.63
C GLY A 260 19.14 -4.27 5.95
N ALA A 261 18.92 -3.26 6.80
CA ALA A 261 19.44 -3.13 8.15
C ALA A 261 18.44 -3.61 9.23
N GLY A 262 17.23 -4.03 8.83
CA GLY A 262 16.27 -4.72 9.68
C GLY A 262 16.76 -6.10 10.13
N CYS A 263 16.04 -6.72 11.05
CA CYS A 263 16.33 -8.08 11.48
C CYS A 263 15.77 -9.10 10.48
N ASP A 264 16.48 -10.19 10.29
CA ASP A 264 15.99 -11.34 9.55
C ASP A 264 15.32 -12.33 10.51
N ILE A 265 14.35 -13.07 10.00
CA ILE A 265 13.69 -14.15 10.72
C ILE A 265 13.60 -15.36 9.81
N ASP A 266 14.01 -16.52 10.33
CA ASP A 266 13.81 -17.79 9.67
C ASP A 266 13.76 -18.93 10.70
N TYR A 267 13.38 -20.11 10.25
CA TYR A 267 13.39 -21.33 11.04
C TYR A 267 14.78 -21.97 11.07
N ASP A 268 15.24 -22.32 12.26
CA ASP A 268 16.47 -23.04 12.52
C ASP A 268 16.13 -24.47 12.96
N ALA A 269 16.40 -25.45 12.09
CA ALA A 269 16.05 -26.85 12.30
C ALA A 269 16.82 -27.51 13.45
N ASP A 270 18.06 -27.08 13.71
CA ASP A 270 18.87 -27.61 14.81
C ASP A 270 18.32 -27.13 16.16
N LYS A 271 17.84 -25.87 16.21
CA LYS A 271 17.20 -25.29 17.39
C LYS A 271 15.72 -25.60 17.50
N LYS A 272 15.10 -26.12 16.45
CA LYS A 272 13.64 -26.33 16.33
C LYS A 272 12.85 -25.08 16.68
N ALA A 273 13.27 -23.95 16.13
CA ALA A 273 12.78 -22.64 16.54
C ALA A 273 12.87 -21.61 15.41
N ALA A 274 11.95 -20.65 15.41
CA ALA A 274 12.11 -19.42 14.65
C ALA A 274 13.11 -18.50 15.37
N VAL A 275 14.11 -18.02 14.64
CA VAL A 275 15.21 -17.21 15.17
C VAL A 275 15.21 -15.85 14.50
N VAL A 276 15.14 -14.78 15.31
CA VAL A 276 15.31 -13.41 14.84
C VAL A 276 16.77 -13.01 15.01
N THR A 277 17.42 -12.63 13.91
CA THR A 277 18.84 -12.29 13.86
C THR A 277 19.02 -10.86 13.40
N ALA A 278 19.90 -10.11 14.07
CA ALA A 278 20.18 -8.73 13.70
C ALA A 278 21.12 -8.67 12.48
N ALA A 279 20.68 -8.08 11.35
CA ALA A 279 21.55 -7.91 10.18
C ALA A 279 22.73 -6.95 10.45
N ARG A 280 22.59 -6.06 11.43
CA ARG A 280 23.62 -5.12 11.90
C ARG A 280 23.63 -5.04 13.42
N GLN A 281 24.65 -4.37 13.98
CA GLN A 281 24.67 -4.09 15.41
C GLN A 281 23.46 -3.25 15.82
N LEU A 282 22.73 -3.73 16.83
CA LEU A 282 21.65 -3.01 17.51
C LEU A 282 22.17 -2.50 18.85
N ARG A 283 22.01 -1.20 19.12
CA ARG A 283 22.35 -0.62 20.43
C ARG A 283 21.18 -0.79 21.40
N SER A 284 21.47 -0.86 22.69
CA SER A 284 20.43 -0.81 23.72
C SER A 284 19.46 0.36 23.48
N GLY A 285 18.16 0.07 23.59
CA GLY A 285 17.07 0.98 23.28
C GLY A 285 16.62 1.04 21.81
N ALA A 286 17.34 0.39 20.87
CA ALA A 286 16.93 0.35 19.47
C ALA A 286 15.68 -0.52 19.25
N GLU A 287 14.78 -0.07 18.38
CA GLU A 287 13.61 -0.86 17.96
C GLU A 287 14.03 -2.05 17.09
N VAL A 288 13.43 -3.21 17.38
CA VAL A 288 13.56 -4.44 16.60
C VAL A 288 12.43 -4.47 15.58
N ALA A 289 12.82 -4.30 14.31
CA ALA A 289 11.94 -4.40 13.17
C ALA A 289 12.46 -5.46 12.20
N LEU A 290 11.56 -6.22 11.58
CA LEU A 290 11.89 -7.22 10.57
C LEU A 290 12.11 -6.56 9.22
N ASN A 291 13.12 -7.01 8.49
CA ASN A 291 13.36 -6.61 7.12
C ASN A 291 12.20 -7.08 6.22
N ASP A 292 11.62 -6.16 5.48
CA ASP A 292 10.49 -6.40 4.59
C ASP A 292 10.64 -5.53 3.32
N PRO A 293 11.17 -6.08 2.22
CA PRO A 293 11.55 -5.31 1.03
C PRO A 293 10.37 -4.92 0.14
N ARG A 294 9.13 -5.09 0.61
CA ARG A 294 7.93 -4.75 -0.17
C ARG A 294 7.75 -3.22 -0.27
N PRO A 295 7.26 -2.70 -1.42
CA PRO A 295 6.97 -1.28 -1.57
C PRO A 295 5.78 -0.86 -0.70
N ASN A 296 5.64 0.44 -0.44
CA ASN A 296 4.62 0.97 0.46
C ASN A 296 3.20 0.62 0.04
N GLY A 297 2.92 0.54 -1.27
CA GLY A 297 1.63 0.10 -1.76
C GLY A 297 1.28 -1.32 -1.33
N GLU A 298 2.24 -2.25 -1.41
CA GLU A 298 2.05 -3.63 -0.97
C GLU A 298 1.99 -3.74 0.56
N LEU A 299 2.81 -2.98 1.29
CA LEU A 299 2.74 -2.93 2.76
C LEU A 299 1.38 -2.40 3.25
N LEU A 300 0.79 -1.42 2.55
CA LEU A 300 -0.55 -0.95 2.85
C LEU A 300 -1.60 -2.04 2.62
N LEU A 301 -1.53 -2.74 1.48
CA LEU A 301 -2.46 -3.83 1.15
C LEU A 301 -2.33 -5.01 2.13
N ALA A 302 -1.12 -5.39 2.50
CA ALA A 302 -0.88 -6.55 3.36
C ALA A 302 -1.10 -6.25 4.86
N MET A 303 -0.70 -5.07 5.32
CA MET A 303 -0.64 -4.75 6.76
C MET A 303 -1.49 -3.56 7.20
N GLY A 304 -2.05 -2.79 6.25
CA GLY A 304 -2.75 -1.55 6.56
C GLY A 304 -1.84 -0.43 7.06
N ARG A 305 -0.55 -0.44 6.70
CA ARG A 305 0.42 0.57 7.17
C ARG A 305 1.31 1.05 6.04
N VAL A 306 1.64 2.34 6.11
CA VAL A 306 2.65 2.99 5.28
C VAL A 306 3.74 3.52 6.22
N PRO A 307 4.95 2.94 6.22
CA PRO A 307 6.06 3.45 7.04
C PRO A 307 6.51 4.85 6.56
N ASP A 308 7.01 5.67 7.48
CA ASP A 308 7.51 7.02 7.17
C ASP A 308 8.73 7.00 6.24
N THR A 309 9.55 5.97 6.42
CA THR A 309 10.75 5.74 5.62
C THR A 309 10.78 4.29 5.18
N ASN A 310 10.84 4.09 3.87
CA ASN A 310 11.02 2.78 3.26
C ASN A 310 11.96 2.92 2.05
N PRO A 311 13.25 2.56 2.18
CA PRO A 311 14.19 2.60 1.07
C PRO A 311 13.89 1.61 -0.07
N SER A 312 13.03 0.63 0.21
CA SER A 312 12.55 -0.34 -0.80
C SER A 312 11.29 0.14 -1.53
N ASP A 313 10.77 1.34 -1.20
CA ASP A 313 9.57 1.86 -1.83
C ASP A 313 9.79 2.20 -3.31
N CYS A 314 8.90 1.68 -4.15
CA CYS A 314 8.93 1.88 -5.59
C CYS A 314 7.55 1.82 -6.21
N LEU A 315 7.44 2.38 -7.41
CA LEU A 315 6.30 2.22 -8.30
C LEU A 315 6.69 1.32 -9.47
N MET A 316 5.83 0.37 -9.83
CA MET A 316 6.03 -0.45 -11.03
C MET A 316 5.54 0.31 -12.26
N TRP A 317 6.42 0.56 -13.22
CA TRP A 317 6.09 1.23 -14.47
C TRP A 317 6.16 0.25 -15.64
N ASP A 318 5.09 0.19 -16.42
CA ASP A 318 5.01 -0.67 -17.59
C ASP A 318 5.83 -0.08 -18.76
N ALA A 319 6.56 -0.94 -19.46
CA ALA A 319 7.10 -0.65 -20.79
C ALA A 319 6.79 -1.80 -21.73
N SER A 320 6.48 -1.51 -23.00
CA SER A 320 6.12 -2.55 -23.96
C SER A 320 6.60 -2.27 -25.37
N LEU A 321 6.82 -3.34 -26.13
CA LEU A 321 7.04 -3.26 -27.57
C LEU A 321 5.70 -3.07 -28.30
N VAL A 322 5.72 -2.28 -29.36
CA VAL A 322 4.55 -2.07 -30.24
C VAL A 322 4.61 -3.07 -31.38
N GLN A 323 3.57 -3.90 -31.55
CA GLN A 323 3.55 -4.95 -32.59
C GLN A 323 3.68 -4.41 -34.03
N ALA A 324 3.25 -3.17 -34.27
CA ALA A 324 3.39 -2.51 -35.57
C ALA A 324 4.83 -2.03 -35.88
N ASP A 325 5.77 -2.18 -34.95
CA ASP A 325 7.17 -1.80 -35.15
C ASP A 325 7.84 -2.70 -36.20
N LYS A 326 8.47 -2.09 -37.21
CA LYS A 326 9.17 -2.81 -38.28
C LYS A 326 10.23 -3.80 -37.76
N TYR A 327 10.86 -3.49 -36.63
CA TYR A 327 11.89 -4.30 -36.00
C TYR A 327 11.36 -5.07 -34.78
N TYR A 328 10.05 -5.24 -34.63
CA TYR A 328 9.44 -5.91 -33.48
C TYR A 328 10.10 -7.26 -33.17
N VAL A 329 10.22 -8.14 -34.18
CA VAL A 329 10.79 -9.49 -34.00
C VAL A 329 12.22 -9.43 -33.46
N MET A 330 13.06 -8.56 -34.03
CA MET A 330 14.45 -8.42 -33.60
C MET A 330 14.55 -7.79 -32.20
N LYS A 331 13.73 -6.78 -31.89
CA LYS A 331 13.67 -6.18 -30.55
C LYS A 331 13.22 -7.20 -29.50
N GLN A 332 12.24 -8.02 -29.84
CA GLN A 332 11.76 -9.11 -28.99
C GLN A 332 12.87 -10.14 -28.73
N GLU A 333 13.58 -10.59 -29.76
CA GLU A 333 14.70 -11.54 -29.62
C GLU A 333 15.80 -10.98 -28.72
N ILE A 334 16.16 -9.69 -28.86
CA ILE A 334 17.13 -9.01 -27.98
C ILE A 334 16.65 -9.03 -26.53
N LEU A 335 15.39 -8.62 -26.28
CA LEU A 335 14.83 -8.63 -24.92
C LEU A 335 14.84 -10.03 -24.30
N GLN A 336 14.37 -11.03 -25.05
CA GLN A 336 14.33 -12.42 -24.59
C GLN A 336 15.72 -12.97 -24.29
N SER A 337 16.73 -12.63 -25.10
CA SER A 337 18.11 -13.03 -24.85
C SER A 337 18.68 -12.45 -23.55
N LEU A 338 18.13 -11.34 -23.08
CA LEU A 338 18.49 -10.65 -21.84
C LEU A 338 17.54 -11.02 -20.67
N GLY A 339 16.59 -11.92 -20.88
CA GLY A 339 15.64 -12.36 -19.86
C GLY A 339 14.44 -11.41 -19.65
N PHE A 340 14.24 -10.44 -20.53
CA PHE A 340 13.09 -9.53 -20.51
C PHE A 340 11.97 -9.99 -21.43
N SER A 341 10.75 -9.60 -21.08
CA SER A 341 9.56 -9.85 -21.86
C SER A 341 9.19 -8.66 -22.78
N PRO A 342 8.37 -8.86 -23.83
CA PRO A 342 7.89 -7.76 -24.68
C PRO A 342 6.96 -6.76 -23.99
N LYS A 343 6.44 -7.10 -22.81
CA LYS A 343 5.69 -6.22 -21.92
C LYS A 343 6.21 -6.45 -20.52
N GLU A 344 7.00 -5.50 -20.03
CA GLU A 344 7.79 -5.64 -18.82
C GLU A 344 7.42 -4.54 -17.81
N GLN A 345 7.59 -4.84 -16.52
CA GLN A 345 7.39 -3.87 -15.44
C GLN A 345 8.72 -3.57 -14.75
N PHE A 346 9.02 -2.29 -14.62
CA PHE A 346 10.25 -1.82 -14.00
C PHE A 346 9.98 -1.10 -12.67
N PRO A 347 10.72 -1.41 -11.60
CA PRO A 347 10.61 -0.66 -10.36
C PRO A 347 11.28 0.72 -10.51
N VAL A 348 10.53 1.76 -10.19
CA VAL A 348 11.00 3.15 -10.17
C VAL A 348 11.04 3.64 -8.73
N TYR A 349 12.20 4.14 -8.32
CA TYR A 349 12.49 4.56 -6.95
C TYR A 349 12.66 6.08 -6.87
N ALA A 350 12.50 6.65 -5.67
CA ALA A 350 12.67 8.09 -5.47
C ALA A 350 14.15 8.55 -5.50
N ASP A 351 15.10 7.66 -5.22
CA ASP A 351 16.51 7.98 -4.96
C ASP A 351 17.48 7.52 -6.07
N ARG A 352 16.99 6.82 -7.10
CA ARG A 352 17.81 6.29 -8.19
C ARG A 352 17.04 6.26 -9.50
N PHE A 353 17.77 6.49 -10.60
CA PHE A 353 17.20 6.50 -11.95
C PHE A 353 16.96 5.07 -12.47
N PRO A 354 15.82 4.77 -13.12
CA PRO A 354 15.51 3.41 -13.59
C PRO A 354 16.28 3.07 -14.87
N ASN A 355 17.56 2.76 -14.76
CA ASN A 355 18.46 2.54 -15.91
C ASN A 355 18.03 1.38 -16.82
N GLN A 356 17.51 0.28 -16.24
CA GLN A 356 17.02 -0.85 -17.04
C GLN A 356 15.78 -0.48 -17.85
N MET A 357 14.85 0.29 -17.26
CA MET A 357 13.69 0.84 -17.99
C MET A 357 14.15 1.80 -19.09
N LEU A 358 15.13 2.66 -18.81
CA LEU A 358 15.71 3.56 -19.80
C LEU A 358 16.31 2.80 -20.98
N ALA A 359 17.10 1.75 -20.74
CA ALA A 359 17.67 0.89 -21.78
C ALA A 359 16.56 0.19 -22.60
N TYR A 360 15.53 -0.31 -21.93
CA TYR A 360 14.35 -0.90 -22.58
C TYR A 360 13.68 0.11 -23.52
N LEU A 361 13.40 1.33 -23.03
CA LEU A 361 12.76 2.38 -23.81
C LEU A 361 13.65 2.85 -24.97
N ARG A 362 14.96 2.97 -24.77
CA ARG A 362 15.92 3.26 -25.86
C ARG A 362 15.80 2.22 -26.97
N LEU A 363 15.80 0.93 -26.63
CA LEU A 363 15.60 -0.18 -27.57
C LEU A 363 14.25 -0.08 -28.30
N THR A 364 13.16 0.25 -27.60
CA THR A 364 11.84 0.36 -28.24
C THR A 364 11.80 1.44 -29.32
N ARG A 365 12.57 2.53 -29.18
CA ARG A 365 12.67 3.62 -30.17
C ARG A 365 13.87 3.54 -31.11
N VAL A 366 14.54 2.40 -31.22
CA VAL A 366 15.56 2.22 -32.26
C VAL A 366 14.90 2.13 -33.64
N ALA A 367 15.29 3.03 -34.54
CA ALA A 367 14.87 3.05 -35.95
C ALA A 367 16.00 2.65 -36.93
N ASP A 368 17.27 2.81 -36.52
CA ASP A 368 18.45 2.39 -37.29
C ASP A 368 18.99 1.06 -36.75
N PRO A 369 18.98 -0.03 -37.54
CA PRO A 369 19.51 -1.32 -37.12
C PRO A 369 20.96 -1.32 -36.65
N ALA A 370 21.79 -0.38 -37.11
CA ALA A 370 23.18 -0.28 -36.68
C ALA A 370 23.31 0.05 -35.17
N LEU A 371 22.26 0.61 -34.55
CA LEU A 371 22.26 0.95 -33.13
C LEU A 371 21.97 -0.25 -32.21
N PHE A 372 21.45 -1.37 -32.72
CA PHE A 372 21.18 -2.54 -31.88
C PHE A 372 22.43 -3.07 -31.18
N ALA A 373 23.58 -3.03 -31.86
CA ALA A 373 24.86 -3.46 -31.30
C ALA A 373 25.37 -2.59 -30.13
N LYS A 374 24.80 -1.39 -29.93
CA LYS A 374 25.16 -0.47 -28.84
C LYS A 374 24.23 -0.58 -27.62
N VAL A 375 23.14 -1.33 -27.72
CA VAL A 375 22.16 -1.49 -26.64
C VAL A 375 22.81 -2.23 -25.48
N SER A 376 22.78 -1.62 -24.30
CA SER A 376 23.27 -2.22 -23.06
C SER A 376 22.26 -1.97 -21.94
N PHE A 377 21.96 -3.03 -21.18
CA PHE A 377 21.10 -2.98 -19.99
C PHE A 377 21.91 -2.89 -18.69
N GLU A 378 23.24 -3.06 -18.78
CA GLU A 378 24.16 -2.96 -17.65
C GLU A 378 24.80 -1.57 -17.58
N GLN A 379 25.12 -0.99 -18.74
CA GLN A 379 25.78 0.30 -18.84
C GLN A 379 24.80 1.34 -19.36
N ASP A 380 24.86 2.55 -18.80
CA ASP A 380 24.08 3.70 -19.29
C ASP A 380 24.70 4.26 -20.57
N VAL A 381 24.43 3.59 -21.70
CA VAL A 381 24.93 3.96 -23.03
C VAL A 381 23.86 4.70 -23.80
N VAL A 382 24.16 5.95 -24.16
CA VAL A 382 23.34 6.75 -25.08
C VAL A 382 23.51 6.24 -26.50
N LEU A 383 22.42 5.80 -27.14
CA LEU A 383 22.46 5.27 -28.51
C LEU A 383 22.65 6.38 -29.56
N SER A 384 21.87 7.45 -29.44
CA SER A 384 21.97 8.68 -30.22
C SER A 384 21.31 9.83 -29.44
N GLN A 385 21.67 11.08 -29.73
CA GLN A 385 21.06 12.25 -29.06
C GLN A 385 19.56 12.36 -29.32
N MET A 386 19.11 12.04 -30.54
CA MET A 386 17.69 12.07 -30.89
C MET A 386 16.90 11.01 -30.13
N ASN A 387 17.39 9.77 -30.09
CA ASN A 387 16.76 8.68 -29.33
C ASN A 387 16.69 9.03 -27.84
N GLU A 388 17.78 9.55 -27.27
CA GLU A 388 17.82 9.97 -25.86
C GLU A 388 16.79 11.07 -25.57
N TYR A 389 16.73 12.09 -26.42
CA TYR A 389 15.77 13.18 -26.28
C TYR A 389 14.33 12.68 -26.31
N GLU A 390 13.98 11.84 -27.29
CA GLU A 390 12.64 11.26 -27.42
C GLU A 390 12.24 10.45 -26.18
N ILE A 391 13.12 9.56 -25.70
CA ILE A 391 12.84 8.73 -24.51
C ILE A 391 12.65 9.60 -23.27
N LEU A 392 13.53 10.57 -23.05
CA LEU A 392 13.42 11.46 -21.91
C LEU A 392 12.16 12.34 -21.98
N GLN A 393 11.71 12.77 -23.18
CA GLN A 393 10.41 13.44 -23.33
C GLN A 393 9.23 12.51 -23.01
N LEU A 394 9.29 11.23 -23.40
CA LEU A 394 8.25 10.25 -23.08
C LEU A 394 8.15 10.05 -21.56
N ILE A 395 9.26 9.78 -20.88
CA ILE A 395 9.30 9.62 -19.42
C ILE A 395 8.78 10.90 -18.73
N MET A 396 9.14 12.08 -19.23
CA MET A 396 8.63 13.36 -18.73
C MET A 396 7.11 13.48 -18.89
N GLY A 397 6.56 13.05 -20.03
CA GLY A 397 5.12 12.99 -20.28
C GLY A 397 4.41 12.05 -19.30
N ASP A 398 4.93 10.84 -19.14
CA ASP A 398 4.40 9.83 -18.22
C ASP A 398 4.38 10.34 -16.76
N CYS A 399 5.44 11.02 -16.32
CA CYS A 399 5.47 11.65 -15.00
C CYS A 399 4.33 12.67 -14.82
N ARG A 400 4.09 13.53 -15.83
CA ARG A 400 3.03 14.55 -15.77
C ARG A 400 1.65 13.92 -15.73
N GLU A 401 1.39 12.94 -16.60
CA GLU A 401 0.12 12.22 -16.64
C GLU A 401 -0.17 11.51 -15.31
N LYS A 402 0.83 10.79 -14.78
CA LYS A 402 0.70 10.13 -13.47
C LYS A 402 0.40 11.13 -12.35
N LEU A 403 1.10 12.26 -12.29
CA LEU A 403 0.85 13.29 -11.27
C LEU A 403 -0.55 13.92 -11.40
N GLN A 404 -1.05 14.13 -12.62
CA GLN A 404 -2.39 14.65 -12.89
C GLN A 404 -3.50 13.67 -12.51
N GLY A 405 -3.21 12.37 -12.50
CA GLY A 405 -4.18 11.33 -12.12
C GLY A 405 -4.60 11.37 -10.65
N TYR A 406 -3.81 11.99 -9.77
CA TYR A 406 -4.15 12.11 -8.36
C TYR A 406 -5.06 13.32 -8.09
N ALA A 407 -6.07 13.13 -7.24
CA ALA A 407 -7.12 14.13 -7.00
C ALA A 407 -6.64 15.44 -6.34
N ALA A 408 -5.76 15.31 -5.34
CA ALA A 408 -5.25 16.45 -4.56
C ALA A 408 -3.94 17.00 -5.16
N THR A 409 -3.47 18.15 -4.69
CA THR A 409 -2.08 18.58 -4.90
C THR A 409 -1.14 17.99 -3.84
N TYR A 410 0.18 18.09 -4.04
CA TYR A 410 1.16 17.60 -3.06
C TYR A 410 1.05 18.38 -1.74
N GLU A 411 0.84 19.70 -1.82
CA GLU A 411 0.67 20.59 -0.67
C GLU A 411 -0.64 20.29 0.08
N GLU A 412 -1.71 19.96 -0.64
CA GLU A 412 -2.97 19.51 -0.05
C GLU A 412 -2.80 18.17 0.67
N ASP A 413 -2.14 17.19 0.05
CA ASP A 413 -1.86 15.91 0.69
C ASP A 413 -1.00 16.08 1.96
N ILE A 414 -0.05 17.03 1.99
CA ILE A 414 0.70 17.40 3.21
C ILE A 414 -0.23 17.98 4.28
N LYS A 415 -1.08 18.96 3.91
CA LYS A 415 -2.02 19.58 4.85
C LYS A 415 -3.00 18.56 5.42
N VAL A 416 -3.47 17.65 4.58
CA VAL A 416 -4.32 16.52 4.95
C VAL A 416 -3.55 15.66 5.94
N ALA A 417 -2.34 15.17 5.61
CA ALA A 417 -1.54 14.33 6.50
C ALA A 417 -1.24 14.97 7.87
N GLN A 418 -1.07 16.29 7.92
CA GLN A 418 -0.87 17.08 9.15
C GLN A 418 -2.18 17.42 9.89
N GLY A 419 -3.32 17.21 9.26
CA GLY A 419 -4.65 17.45 9.81
C GLY A 419 -4.90 16.62 11.07
N ARG A 420 -5.48 17.26 12.09
CA ARG A 420 -5.83 16.60 13.36
C ARG A 420 -7.11 15.77 13.26
N ASP A 421 -8.02 16.14 12.37
CA ASP A 421 -9.36 15.55 12.28
C ASP A 421 -9.50 14.47 11.19
N LEU A 422 -8.39 13.89 10.74
CA LEU A 422 -8.43 12.79 9.77
C LEU A 422 -8.80 11.46 10.41
N THR A 423 -9.66 10.71 9.72
CA THR A 423 -9.82 9.29 9.98
C THR A 423 -8.51 8.53 9.71
N PRO A 424 -8.27 7.40 10.38
CA PRO A 424 -7.08 6.58 10.14
C PRO A 424 -6.93 6.17 8.67
N LYS A 425 -8.03 5.79 7.99
CA LYS A 425 -8.02 5.46 6.55
C LYS A 425 -7.54 6.63 5.68
N GLN A 426 -8.06 7.83 5.92
CA GLN A 426 -7.64 9.04 5.19
C GLN A 426 -6.15 9.34 5.41
N ARG A 427 -5.66 9.16 6.65
CA ARG A 427 -4.26 9.38 7.00
C ARG A 427 -3.33 8.41 6.26
N VAL A 428 -3.61 7.10 6.28
CA VAL A 428 -2.75 6.13 5.57
C VAL A 428 -2.80 6.32 4.06
N ALA A 429 -3.97 6.66 3.51
CA ALA A 429 -4.11 6.93 2.08
C ALA A 429 -3.32 8.18 1.65
N ALA A 430 -3.38 9.28 2.43
CA ALA A 430 -2.58 10.47 2.17
C ALA A 430 -1.07 10.17 2.24
N LYS A 431 -0.62 9.39 3.24
CA LYS A 431 0.79 8.96 3.36
C LYS A 431 1.25 8.18 2.13
N LEU A 432 0.43 7.24 1.64
CA LEU A 432 0.73 6.50 0.41
C LEU A 432 0.88 7.46 -0.78
N ARG A 433 -0.12 8.31 -1.04
CA ARG A 433 -0.08 9.25 -2.18
C ARG A 433 1.15 10.17 -2.13
N LEU A 434 1.52 10.65 -0.94
CA LEU A 434 2.74 11.46 -0.76
C LEU A 434 4.01 10.69 -1.13
N ALA A 435 4.12 9.42 -0.70
CA ALA A 435 5.26 8.56 -1.02
C ALA A 435 5.36 8.29 -2.53
N GLU A 436 4.24 7.95 -3.18
CA GLU A 436 4.17 7.70 -4.61
C GLU A 436 4.51 8.95 -5.45
N ARG A 437 3.96 10.11 -5.08
CA ARG A 437 4.32 11.39 -5.73
C ARG A 437 5.78 11.74 -5.56
N LYS A 438 6.37 11.46 -4.41
CA LYS A 438 7.81 11.68 -4.18
C LYS A 438 8.65 10.87 -5.18
N ILE A 439 8.26 9.63 -5.48
CA ILE A 439 8.92 8.80 -6.50
C ILE A 439 8.77 9.43 -7.89
N ILE A 440 7.55 9.83 -8.27
CA ILE A 440 7.28 10.38 -9.60
C ILE A 440 8.01 11.73 -9.80
N SER A 441 7.93 12.63 -8.81
CA SER A 441 8.59 13.93 -8.83
C SER A 441 10.12 13.80 -8.82
N GLY A 442 10.68 12.86 -8.04
CA GLY A 442 12.11 12.56 -8.06
C GLY A 442 12.58 12.07 -9.43
N THR A 443 11.80 11.21 -10.08
CA THR A 443 12.07 10.75 -11.44
C THR A 443 11.97 11.90 -12.44
N MET A 444 10.93 12.74 -12.34
CA MET A 444 10.75 13.91 -13.20
C MET A 444 11.95 14.85 -13.12
N GLU A 445 12.45 15.13 -11.93
CA GLU A 445 13.63 15.98 -11.72
C GLU A 445 14.90 15.36 -12.30
N ALA A 446 15.10 14.06 -12.11
CA ALA A 446 16.23 13.35 -12.71
C ALA A 446 16.19 13.38 -14.26
N VAL A 447 14.99 13.28 -14.86
CA VAL A 447 14.81 13.44 -16.32
C VAL A 447 15.13 14.87 -16.76
N ARG A 448 14.72 15.91 -16.01
CA ARG A 448 15.06 17.32 -16.34
C ARG A 448 16.57 17.52 -16.39
N ASN A 449 17.28 17.00 -15.39
CA ASN A 449 18.73 17.09 -15.32
C ASN A 449 19.42 16.40 -16.51
N ARG A 450 18.87 15.27 -16.98
CA ARG A 450 19.36 14.58 -18.19
C ARG A 450 19.02 15.32 -19.49
N LEU A 451 17.89 16.02 -19.55
CA LEU A 451 17.48 16.80 -20.73
C LEU A 451 18.26 18.11 -20.90
N ALA A 452 18.72 18.71 -19.80
CA ALA A 452 19.35 20.04 -19.83
C ALA A 452 20.57 20.14 -20.77
N PRO A 453 21.52 19.18 -20.80
CA PRO A 453 22.65 19.21 -21.75
C PRO A 453 22.22 19.02 -23.20
N ILE A 454 21.19 18.21 -23.46
CA ILE A 454 20.73 17.85 -24.82
C ILE A 454 20.02 19.04 -25.48
N ARG A 455 19.33 19.87 -24.69
CA ARG A 455 18.64 21.08 -25.17
C ARG A 455 19.57 22.27 -25.45
N GLY A 456 20.87 22.13 -25.19
CA GLY A 456 21.88 23.15 -25.47
C GLY A 456 21.93 24.27 -24.42
N ILE A 457 22.53 23.98 -23.26
CA ILE A 457 23.02 25.03 -22.35
C ILE A 457 24.55 25.15 -22.51
N PRO A 458 25.06 26.20 -23.18
CA PRO A 458 26.40 26.69 -22.95
C PRO A 458 26.42 27.43 -21.61
N THR A 459 26.99 26.83 -20.57
CA THR A 459 27.44 27.62 -19.42
C THR A 459 28.68 28.40 -19.83
N LYS A 460 28.59 29.73 -19.71
CA LYS A 460 29.58 30.79 -19.98
C LYS A 460 29.49 31.38 -21.40
N SER A 461 29.15 32.66 -21.45
CA SER A 461 29.18 33.61 -22.59
C SER A 461 27.99 33.65 -23.57
N GLY A 462 26.94 34.39 -23.16
CA GLY A 462 26.43 35.54 -23.95
C GLY A 462 25.26 35.30 -24.90
N GLY A 463 24.04 35.60 -24.44
CA GLY A 463 22.83 35.73 -25.27
C GLY A 463 21.65 34.94 -24.71
N MET A 464 20.97 35.49 -23.70
CA MET A 464 20.01 34.80 -22.83
C MET A 464 18.59 34.81 -23.42
N GLN A 465 18.05 33.64 -23.73
CA GLN A 465 16.59 33.44 -23.60
C GLN A 465 16.38 32.58 -22.36
N ASP A 466 15.56 33.11 -21.45
CA ASP A 466 15.20 32.46 -20.21
C ASP A 466 14.46 31.15 -20.55
N PRO A 467 14.92 29.96 -20.11
CA PRO A 467 14.20 28.70 -20.32
C PRO A 467 12.88 28.63 -19.55
N ASN A 468 12.62 29.62 -18.70
CA ASN A 468 11.31 29.89 -18.12
C ASN A 468 10.54 30.97 -18.90
N SER A 469 10.87 31.35 -20.13
CA SER A 469 10.05 32.32 -20.89
C SER A 469 8.61 31.86 -21.00
N ASP A 470 8.41 30.57 -21.26
CA ASP A 470 7.08 29.97 -21.38
C ASP A 470 6.40 29.85 -20.01
N LEU A 471 7.19 29.65 -18.94
CA LEU A 471 6.69 29.64 -17.56
C LEU A 471 6.41 31.06 -17.05
N LYS A 472 7.19 32.06 -17.43
CA LYS A 472 6.96 33.49 -17.15
C LYS A 472 5.76 33.98 -17.94
N GLU A 473 5.56 33.57 -19.18
CA GLU A 473 4.33 33.87 -19.91
C GLU A 473 3.11 33.22 -19.27
N ILE A 474 3.25 32.02 -18.67
CA ILE A 474 2.17 31.35 -17.92
C ILE A 474 1.95 32.00 -16.53
N PHE A 475 3.02 32.35 -15.79
CA PHE A 475 2.95 33.00 -14.48
C PHE A 475 2.51 34.46 -14.61
N ASP A 476 3.01 35.19 -15.60
CA ASP A 476 2.55 36.54 -15.97
C ASP A 476 1.14 36.48 -16.56
N ALA A 477 0.71 35.43 -17.26
CA ALA A 477 -0.70 35.26 -17.65
C ALA A 477 -1.62 34.94 -16.46
N ILE A 478 -1.09 34.34 -15.39
CA ILE A 478 -1.79 34.07 -14.12
C ILE A 478 -1.80 35.32 -13.22
N GLU A 479 -0.74 36.13 -13.21
CA GLU A 479 -0.63 37.40 -12.48
C GLU A 479 -1.27 38.58 -13.23
N ALA A 480 -1.34 38.54 -14.57
CA ALA A 480 -2.03 39.49 -15.42
C ALA A 480 -3.48 39.12 -15.68
N ILE A 481 -4.02 38.08 -15.01
CA ILE A 481 -5.47 38.00 -14.77
C ILE A 481 -5.81 39.29 -14.02
N PRO A 482 -6.48 40.27 -14.65
CA PRO A 482 -6.76 41.51 -13.99
C PRO A 482 -7.66 41.18 -12.81
N ASN A 483 -7.23 41.61 -11.62
CA ASN A 483 -8.04 41.95 -10.47
C ASN A 483 -9.54 41.78 -10.75
N ALA A 484 -10.12 40.72 -10.19
CA ALA A 484 -11.55 40.50 -10.20
C ALA A 484 -12.28 41.83 -9.91
N PRO A 485 -13.36 42.14 -10.66
CA PRO A 485 -13.94 43.48 -10.72
C PRO A 485 -14.32 43.95 -9.32
N LYS A 486 -13.99 45.22 -8.99
CA LYS A 486 -14.27 45.86 -7.69
C LYS A 486 -15.68 45.59 -7.13
N LYS A 487 -16.68 45.34 -7.98
CA LYS A 487 -18.05 44.93 -7.59
C LYS A 487 -18.14 43.61 -6.81
N LEU A 488 -17.25 42.64 -7.08
CA LEU A 488 -17.21 41.35 -6.38
C LEU A 488 -16.59 41.48 -4.98
N VAL A 489 -15.56 42.32 -4.86
CA VAL A 489 -14.92 42.64 -3.57
C VAL A 489 -15.82 43.56 -2.73
N GLU A 490 -16.51 44.51 -3.36
CA GLU A 490 -17.52 45.37 -2.70
C GLU A 490 -18.72 44.56 -2.22
N GLY A 491 -19.22 43.60 -3.01
CA GLY A 491 -20.31 42.71 -2.61
C GLY A 491 -19.94 41.76 -1.48
N PHE A 492 -18.69 41.27 -1.46
CA PHE A 492 -18.18 40.44 -0.37
C PHE A 492 -17.94 41.25 0.92
N MET A 493 -17.48 42.50 0.80
CA MET A 493 -17.30 43.42 1.92
C MET A 493 -18.62 44.02 2.46
N SER A 494 -19.69 44.10 1.67
CA SER A 494 -21.03 44.50 2.17
C SER A 494 -21.70 43.34 2.92
N TRP A 495 -21.48 42.11 2.46
CA TRP A 495 -21.92 40.89 3.15
C TRP A 495 -21.19 40.70 4.49
N ALA A 496 -19.86 40.90 4.52
CA ALA A 496 -19.05 40.83 5.74
C ALA A 496 -19.32 41.96 6.76
N ARG A 497 -19.92 43.09 6.32
CA ARG A 497 -20.34 44.21 7.18
C ARG A 497 -21.80 44.14 7.61
N GLY A 498 -22.55 43.11 7.18
CA GLY A 498 -23.95 42.91 7.59
C GLY A 498 -24.94 43.88 6.96
N GLU A 499 -24.61 44.54 5.84
CA GLU A 499 -25.48 45.55 5.21
C GLU A 499 -26.66 44.96 4.40
N GLN A 500 -26.85 43.63 4.43
CA GLN A 500 -27.97 42.93 3.80
C GLN A 500 -28.88 42.20 4.81
N ASP A 501 -28.86 42.58 6.08
CA ASP A 501 -29.78 42.09 7.09
C ASP A 501 -30.84 43.16 7.43
N PRO A 502 -32.11 43.04 6.98
CA PRO A 502 -33.08 44.14 7.08
C PRO A 502 -33.59 44.45 8.50
N ASP A 503 -33.22 43.67 9.53
CA ASP A 503 -33.71 43.87 10.91
C ASP A 503 -32.67 43.69 12.05
N TRP A 504 -31.36 43.71 11.76
CA TRP A 504 -30.36 43.83 12.83
C TRP A 504 -30.24 45.30 13.31
N GLY A 505 -31.01 45.69 14.33
CA GLY A 505 -30.75 46.92 15.10
C GLY A 505 -31.92 47.90 15.33
N LYS A 506 -33.18 47.56 15.03
CA LYS A 506 -34.30 48.47 15.34
C LYS A 506 -34.82 48.30 16.76
N LYS A 507 -34.56 49.30 17.61
CA LYS A 507 -35.36 49.66 18.80
C LYS A 507 -36.10 50.99 18.53
N PRO A 508 -37.17 51.29 19.30
CA PRO A 508 -38.47 51.64 18.75
C PRO A 508 -38.62 53.11 18.34
N SER A 509 -39.57 53.26 17.41
CA SER A 509 -40.15 54.48 16.85
C SER A 509 -40.47 55.59 17.85
N ASP A 510 -40.25 56.84 17.43
CA ASP A 510 -41.11 57.95 17.82
C ASP A 510 -41.42 58.88 16.63
N LYS A 511 -42.62 58.64 16.08
CA LYS A 511 -43.66 59.65 15.78
C LYS A 511 -43.51 60.61 14.57
N PRO A 512 -44.65 61.14 14.07
CA PRO A 512 -45.13 60.80 12.72
C PRO A 512 -45.47 62.04 11.87
N LYS A 513 -45.87 61.82 10.61
CA LYS A 513 -46.82 62.61 9.78
C LYS A 513 -46.72 62.13 8.33
N ALA A 514 -47.73 62.16 7.48
CA ALA A 514 -49.19 62.21 7.50
C ALA A 514 -49.60 61.82 6.05
N PRO A 515 -50.85 61.41 5.77
CA PRO A 515 -51.13 60.46 4.70
C PRO A 515 -51.51 61.09 3.35
N ARG A 516 -51.16 60.35 2.27
CA ARG A 516 -51.93 60.07 1.03
C ARG A 516 -52.22 61.29 0.10
N PRO A 517 -52.36 61.13 -1.24
CA PRO A 517 -53.43 60.28 -1.74
C PRO A 517 -53.32 59.61 -3.12
N TRP A 518 -54.18 58.59 -3.23
CA TRP A 518 -54.65 57.79 -4.37
C TRP A 518 -53.63 56.93 -5.10
#